data_AF-A0A1B7MDL6-F1
#
_entry.id   AF-A0A1B7MDL6-F1
#
_cell.length_a   1.000
_cell.length_b   1.000
_cell.length_c   1.000
_cell.angle_alpha   90.00
_cell.angle_beta   90.00
_cell.angle_gamma   90.00
#
_symmetry.space_group_name_H-M   'P 1'
#
loop_
_entity.id
_entity.type
_entity.pdbx_description
1 polymer ?
#
loop_
_entity_poly.entity_id
_entity_poly.type
_entity_poly.pdbx_seq_one_letter_code
_entity_poly.pdbx_strand_id
1 'polypeptide(L)'
;MGLPMWTSPFPLMEAQAHAIVRAFADPSSLDPITEAVDIIARAENFRGAGASTCLAVAKTWVRFVGDEQWISRDELYEFAEGVESETGTLPIKVREWEKECYDLRDEVRSAWEGLEKSGKVREWLKDVGKNGVQDWVDLVYRVLDYARRRSSSASARL
;
A
#
# COMPACT_ATOMS: atom_id res chain seq x y z
N MET A 1 -8.80 -13.75 2.36
CA MET A 1 -8.29 -12.40 2.69
C MET A 1 -6.84 -12.48 3.11
N GLY A 2 -6.05 -11.44 2.84
CA GLY A 2 -4.66 -11.31 3.32
C GLY A 2 -3.61 -12.19 2.64
N LEU A 3 -3.91 -12.72 1.45
CA LEU A 3 -2.96 -13.56 0.69
C LEU A 3 -1.81 -12.79 0.02
N PRO A 4 -2.02 -11.58 -0.55
CA PRO A 4 -0.94 -10.85 -1.20
C PRO A 4 0.17 -10.42 -0.22
N MET A 5 1.41 -10.67 -0.62
CA MET A 5 2.65 -10.27 0.04
C MET A 5 3.22 -9.02 -0.62
N TRP A 6 4.12 -8.32 0.09
CA TRP A 6 4.76 -7.06 -0.35
C TRP A 6 3.74 -5.93 -0.49
N THR A 7 2.81 -5.87 0.46
CA THR A 7 1.72 -4.90 0.49
C THR A 7 1.68 -4.15 1.81
N SER A 8 0.86 -3.11 1.91
CA SER A 8 0.36 -2.60 3.19
C SER A 8 -0.82 -3.45 3.64
N PRO A 9 -0.66 -4.33 4.66
CA PRO A 9 -1.60 -5.42 4.92
C PRO A 9 -2.97 -4.95 5.40
N PHE A 10 -3.03 -4.02 6.37
CA PHE A 10 -4.33 -3.59 6.92
C PHE A 10 -5.19 -2.85 5.89
N PRO A 11 -4.68 -1.85 5.15
CA PRO A 11 -5.48 -1.17 4.15
C PRO A 11 -5.92 -2.08 3.00
N LEU A 12 -5.10 -3.07 2.63
CA LEU A 12 -5.48 -4.06 1.63
C LEU A 12 -6.59 -5.00 2.15
N MET A 13 -6.47 -5.48 3.39
CA MET A 13 -7.48 -6.35 3.99
C MET A 13 -8.81 -5.63 4.19
N GLU A 14 -8.79 -4.33 4.48
CA GLU A 14 -9.98 -3.50 4.53
C GLU A 14 -10.68 -3.45 3.17
N ALA A 15 -9.95 -3.12 2.09
CA ALA A 15 -10.50 -3.13 0.74
C ALA A 15 -11.06 -4.52 0.34
N GLN A 16 -10.36 -5.60 0.69
CA GLN A 16 -10.85 -6.97 0.47
C GLN A 16 -12.13 -7.26 1.27
N ALA A 17 -12.26 -6.76 2.50
CA ALA A 17 -13.45 -6.95 3.31
C ALA A 17 -14.66 -6.24 2.68
N HIS A 18 -14.48 -5.01 2.22
CA HIS A 18 -15.51 -4.25 1.51
C HIS A 18 -15.98 -4.99 0.25
N ALA A 19 -15.06 -5.44 -0.60
CA ALA A 19 -15.39 -6.21 -1.81
C ALA A 19 -16.11 -7.53 -1.48
N ILE A 20 -15.67 -8.25 -0.44
CA ILE A 20 -16.32 -9.49 0.00
C ILE A 20 -17.76 -9.22 0.43
N VAL A 21 -18.01 -8.20 1.26
CA VAL A 21 -19.37 -7.84 1.68
C VAL A 21 -20.24 -7.54 0.47
N ARG A 22 -19.74 -6.78 -0.50
CA ARG A 22 -20.46 -6.46 -1.75
C ARG A 22 -20.83 -7.72 -2.54
N ALA A 23 -19.88 -8.64 -2.74
CA ALA A 23 -20.09 -9.87 -3.48
C ALA A 23 -21.08 -10.83 -2.79
N PHE A 24 -21.08 -10.88 -1.45
CA PHE A 24 -22.05 -11.67 -0.70
C PHE A 24 -23.45 -11.03 -0.66
N ALA A 25 -23.53 -9.68 -0.64
CA ALA A 25 -24.79 -8.96 -0.63
C ALA A 25 -25.52 -9.03 -1.98
N ASP A 26 -24.79 -8.96 -3.08
CA ASP A 26 -25.33 -9.17 -4.42
C ASP A 26 -24.30 -9.93 -5.29
N PRO A 27 -24.42 -11.27 -5.38
CA PRO A 27 -23.52 -12.10 -6.17
C PRO A 27 -23.56 -11.84 -7.68
N SER A 28 -24.61 -11.17 -8.19
CA SER A 28 -24.74 -10.85 -9.62
C SER A 28 -23.83 -9.71 -10.06
N SER A 29 -23.17 -9.03 -9.11
CA SER A 29 -22.16 -8.01 -9.40
C SER A 29 -20.83 -8.59 -9.87
N LEU A 30 -20.59 -9.89 -9.66
CA LEU A 30 -19.42 -10.57 -10.20
C LEU A 30 -19.67 -10.91 -11.67
N ASP A 31 -18.64 -10.77 -12.50
CA ASP A 31 -18.64 -11.24 -13.88
C ASP A 31 -17.66 -12.41 -14.01
N PRO A 32 -18.15 -13.66 -13.86
CA PRO A 32 -17.28 -14.83 -13.88
C PRO A 32 -16.53 -15.02 -15.20
N ILE A 33 -17.07 -14.51 -16.30
CA ILE A 33 -16.44 -14.67 -17.63
C ILE A 33 -15.25 -13.72 -17.71
N THR A 34 -15.46 -12.45 -17.41
CA THR A 34 -14.38 -11.44 -17.41
C THR A 34 -13.30 -11.80 -16.39
N GLU A 35 -13.68 -12.20 -15.17
CA GLU A 35 -12.74 -12.63 -14.13
C GLU A 35 -11.90 -13.84 -14.56
N ALA A 36 -12.51 -14.83 -15.22
CA ALA A 36 -11.78 -15.99 -15.72
C ALA A 36 -10.74 -15.59 -16.79
N VAL A 37 -11.10 -14.66 -17.68
CA VAL A 37 -10.18 -14.13 -18.69
C VAL A 37 -9.00 -13.41 -18.03
N ASP A 38 -9.26 -12.56 -17.03
CA ASP A 38 -8.21 -11.82 -16.32
C ASP A 38 -7.28 -12.76 -15.54
N ILE A 39 -7.83 -13.80 -14.92
CA ILE A 39 -7.04 -14.81 -14.22
C ILE A 39 -6.09 -15.55 -15.18
N ILE A 40 -6.60 -15.95 -16.35
CA ILE A 40 -5.79 -16.62 -17.38
C ILE A 40 -4.73 -15.68 -17.92
N ALA A 41 -5.10 -14.44 -18.27
CA ALA A 41 -4.19 -13.43 -18.78
C ALA A 41 -3.04 -13.15 -17.80
N ARG A 42 -3.34 -13.01 -16.50
CA ARG A 42 -2.32 -12.82 -15.47
C ARG A 42 -1.40 -14.05 -15.33
N ALA A 43 -1.95 -15.25 -15.39
CA ALA A 43 -1.14 -16.48 -15.34
C ALA A 43 -0.17 -16.57 -16.52
N GLU A 44 -0.63 -16.25 -17.74
CA GLU A 44 0.21 -16.23 -18.93
C GLU A 44 1.29 -15.14 -18.86
N ASN A 45 0.98 -13.96 -18.32
CA ASN A 45 1.98 -12.92 -18.06
C ASN A 45 3.11 -13.44 -17.15
N PHE A 46 2.78 -14.18 -16.09
CA PHE A 46 3.80 -14.78 -15.22
C PHE A 46 4.63 -15.85 -15.95
N ARG A 47 4.01 -16.67 -16.80
CA ARG A 47 4.73 -17.65 -17.62
C ARG A 47 5.68 -16.96 -18.59
N GLY A 48 5.23 -15.89 -19.27
CA GLY A 48 6.06 -15.06 -20.16
C GLY A 48 7.24 -14.41 -19.43
N ALA A 49 7.07 -14.06 -18.16
CA ALA A 49 8.13 -13.53 -17.29
C ALA A 49 9.05 -14.62 -16.68
N GLY A 50 8.89 -15.90 -17.04
CA GLY A 50 9.79 -16.99 -16.65
C GLY A 50 9.25 -17.96 -15.59
N ALA A 51 7.99 -17.84 -15.16
CA ALA A 51 7.36 -18.81 -14.27
C ALA A 51 6.95 -20.09 -15.03
N SER A 52 7.91 -21.01 -15.23
CA SER A 52 7.75 -22.18 -16.11
C SER A 52 6.88 -23.33 -15.55
N THR A 53 6.49 -23.28 -14.28
CA THR A 53 5.68 -24.35 -13.62
C THR A 53 4.48 -23.75 -12.91
N CYS A 54 3.44 -24.56 -12.67
CA CYS A 54 2.27 -24.12 -11.90
C CYS A 54 2.65 -23.63 -10.48
N LEU A 55 3.64 -24.28 -9.85
CA LEU A 55 4.14 -23.85 -8.55
C LEU A 55 4.86 -22.49 -8.63
N ALA A 56 5.63 -22.24 -9.69
CA ALA A 56 6.26 -20.94 -9.90
C ALA A 56 5.21 -19.85 -10.12
N VAL A 57 4.20 -20.10 -10.95
CA VAL A 57 3.07 -19.17 -11.17
C VAL A 57 2.37 -18.87 -9.85
N ALA A 58 2.02 -19.90 -9.06
CA ALA A 58 1.36 -19.70 -7.76
C ALA A 58 2.21 -18.89 -6.77
N LYS A 59 3.53 -19.09 -6.74
CA LYS A 59 4.44 -18.31 -5.89
C LYS A 59 4.54 -16.85 -6.30
N THR A 60 4.49 -16.56 -7.60
CA THR A 60 4.52 -15.20 -8.13
C THR A 60 3.16 -14.52 -7.95
N TRP A 61 2.06 -15.27 -8.07
CA TRP A 61 0.69 -14.76 -7.95
C TRP A 61 0.43 -13.95 -6.67
N VAL A 62 0.95 -14.44 -5.55
CA VAL A 62 0.77 -13.82 -4.24
C VAL A 62 1.77 -12.70 -3.97
N ARG A 63 2.70 -12.38 -4.88
CA ARG A 63 3.70 -11.32 -4.67
C ARG A 63 3.31 -10.12 -5.50
N PHE A 64 2.94 -9.04 -4.84
CA PHE A 64 2.68 -7.79 -5.52
C PHE A 64 3.99 -7.04 -5.76
N VAL A 65 4.11 -6.43 -6.94
CA VAL A 65 5.30 -5.70 -7.38
C VAL A 65 4.90 -4.31 -7.87
N GLY A 66 5.69 -3.29 -7.51
CA GLY A 66 5.43 -1.91 -7.90
C GLY A 66 4.04 -1.44 -7.45
N ASP A 67 3.27 -0.91 -8.39
CA ASP A 67 1.97 -0.29 -8.11
C ASP A 67 0.80 -1.29 -7.97
N GLU A 68 1.04 -2.60 -8.15
CA GLU A 68 -0.03 -3.61 -8.12
C GLU A 68 -0.86 -3.55 -6.83
N GLN A 69 -0.25 -3.24 -5.69
CA GLN A 69 -0.97 -3.12 -4.42
C GLN A 69 -1.89 -1.90 -4.35
N TRP A 70 -1.54 -0.82 -5.05
CA TRP A 70 -2.34 0.41 -5.06
C TRP A 70 -3.49 0.26 -6.04
N ILE A 71 -3.20 -0.23 -7.25
CA ILE A 71 -4.19 -0.52 -8.29
C ILE A 71 -5.23 -1.50 -7.73
N SER A 72 -4.79 -2.62 -7.15
CA SER A 72 -5.70 -3.61 -6.59
C SER A 72 -6.57 -3.05 -5.46
N ARG A 73 -6.06 -2.15 -4.60
CA ARG A 73 -6.87 -1.50 -3.55
C ARG A 73 -7.94 -0.58 -4.17
N ASP A 74 -7.55 0.22 -5.14
CA ASP A 74 -8.44 1.17 -5.82
C ASP A 74 -9.56 0.45 -6.59
N GLU A 75 -9.24 -0.68 -7.23
CA GLU A 75 -10.20 -1.55 -7.92
C GLU A 75 -11.15 -2.25 -6.94
N LEU A 76 -10.64 -2.73 -5.80
CA LEU A 76 -11.47 -3.38 -4.77
C LEU A 76 -12.48 -2.41 -4.14
N TYR A 77 -12.06 -1.16 -3.86
CA TYR A 77 -12.97 -0.13 -3.37
C TYR A 77 -13.99 0.28 -4.42
N GLU A 78 -13.57 0.46 -5.66
CA GLU A 78 -14.47 0.77 -6.78
C GLU A 78 -15.53 -0.31 -7.00
N PHE A 79 -15.13 -1.59 -6.97
CA PHE A 79 -16.06 -2.70 -6.99
C PHE A 79 -17.04 -2.67 -5.80
N ALA A 80 -16.55 -2.38 -4.59
CA ALA A 80 -17.36 -2.37 -3.39
C ALA A 80 -18.39 -1.23 -3.34
N GLU A 81 -18.04 -0.05 -3.85
CA GLU A 81 -18.93 1.12 -3.92
C GLU A 81 -20.04 0.95 -4.98
N GLY A 82 -19.75 0.22 -6.07
CA GLY A 82 -20.69 -0.01 -7.17
C GLY A 82 -20.90 1.21 -8.07
N VAL A 83 -21.64 1.02 -9.17
CA VAL A 83 -21.85 2.03 -10.23
C VAL A 83 -22.71 3.21 -9.74
N GLU A 84 -23.49 3.02 -8.68
CA GLU A 84 -24.40 4.01 -8.10
C GLU A 84 -23.99 4.32 -6.66
N SER A 85 -22.91 5.08 -6.48
CA SER A 85 -22.64 5.69 -5.17
C SER A 85 -23.67 6.80 -4.92
N GLU A 86 -24.90 6.41 -4.55
CA GLU A 86 -26.02 7.29 -4.21
C GLU A 86 -25.71 8.20 -3.00
N THR A 87 -24.63 7.90 -2.28
CA THR A 87 -24.27 8.57 -1.02
C THR A 87 -23.55 9.90 -1.19
N GLY A 88 -23.13 10.26 -2.41
CA GLY A 88 -22.35 11.50 -2.65
C GLY A 88 -20.98 11.50 -1.95
N THR A 89 -20.54 10.34 -1.45
CA THR A 89 -19.26 10.16 -0.79
C THR A 89 -18.17 10.05 -1.85
N LEU A 90 -17.05 10.73 -1.65
CA LEU A 90 -15.90 10.62 -2.56
C LEU A 90 -15.37 9.17 -2.57
N PRO A 91 -14.99 8.64 -3.75
CA PRO A 91 -14.47 7.29 -3.86
C PRO A 91 -13.22 7.11 -3.01
N ILE A 92 -13.14 5.99 -2.30
CA ILE A 92 -11.96 5.64 -1.50
C ILE A 92 -10.84 5.25 -2.47
N LYS A 93 -9.82 6.10 -2.57
CA LYS A 93 -8.61 5.87 -3.35
C LYS A 93 -7.36 6.00 -2.50
N VAL A 94 -6.32 5.23 -2.84
CA VAL A 94 -5.00 5.32 -2.20
C VAL A 94 -4.42 6.71 -2.42
N ARG A 95 -4.06 7.40 -1.33
CA ARG A 95 -3.52 8.75 -1.40
C ARG A 95 -2.04 8.72 -1.82
N GLU A 96 -1.58 9.73 -2.55
CA GLU A 96 -0.18 9.78 -3.01
C GLU A 96 0.85 9.69 -1.88
N TRP A 97 0.59 10.36 -0.75
CA TRP A 97 1.49 10.27 0.41
C TRP A 97 1.63 8.83 0.96
N GLU A 98 0.63 7.96 0.79
CA GLU A 98 0.73 6.55 1.22
C GLU A 98 1.76 5.81 0.37
N LYS A 99 1.75 6.05 -0.94
CA LYS A 99 2.70 5.45 -1.90
C LYS A 99 4.12 5.92 -1.59
N GLU A 100 4.30 7.23 -1.46
CA GLU A 100 5.59 7.84 -1.11
C GLU A 100 6.14 7.31 0.21
N CYS A 101 5.32 7.26 1.27
CA CYS A 101 5.74 6.74 2.57
C CYS A 101 6.09 5.25 2.52
N TYR A 102 5.39 4.47 1.69
CA TYR A 102 5.68 3.04 1.53
C TYR A 102 7.03 2.80 0.84
N ASP A 103 7.35 3.60 -0.18
CA ASP A 103 8.62 3.52 -0.89
C ASP A 103 9.80 3.95 -0.01
N LEU A 104 9.58 4.95 0.84
CA LEU A 104 10.59 5.50 1.74
C LEU A 104 10.69 4.76 3.08
N ARG A 105 9.88 3.71 3.31
CA ARG A 105 9.73 3.05 4.63
C ARG A 105 11.05 2.62 5.27
N ASP A 106 12.00 2.15 4.45
CA ASP A 106 13.28 1.61 4.96
C ASP A 106 14.22 2.76 5.37
N GLU A 107 14.22 3.87 4.61
CA GLU A 107 14.92 5.11 4.98
C GLU A 107 14.35 5.72 6.26
N VAL A 108 13.02 5.81 6.34
CA VAL A 108 12.31 6.32 7.53
C VAL A 108 12.65 5.46 8.74
N ARG A 109 12.61 4.13 8.62
CA ARG A 109 12.94 3.21 9.72
C ARG A 109 14.37 3.45 10.22
N SER A 110 15.35 3.50 9.33
CA SER A 110 16.75 3.73 9.70
C SER A 110 16.96 5.10 10.37
N ALA A 111 16.32 6.14 9.83
CA ALA A 111 16.35 7.49 10.39
C ALA A 111 15.71 7.54 11.79
N TRP A 112 14.58 6.86 11.96
CA TRP A 112 13.86 6.76 13.22
C TRP A 112 14.67 6.04 14.30
N GLU A 113 15.30 4.91 13.97
CA GLU A 113 16.21 4.20 14.89
C GLU A 113 17.37 5.11 15.36
N GLY A 114 17.89 5.96 14.47
CA GLY A 114 18.89 6.97 14.83
C GLY A 114 18.36 8.04 15.78
N LEU A 115 17.11 8.47 15.61
CA LEU A 115 16.41 9.39 16.50
C LEU A 115 16.16 8.76 17.89
N GLU A 116 15.73 7.50 17.94
CA GLU A 116 15.56 6.73 19.17
C GLU A 116 16.86 6.66 19.97
N LYS A 117 17.97 6.29 19.32
CA LYS A 117 19.30 6.23 19.95
C LYS A 117 19.77 7.58 20.49
N SER A 118 19.29 8.69 19.92
CA SER A 118 19.62 10.05 20.39
C SER A 118 18.77 10.51 21.58
N GLY A 119 17.72 9.77 21.95
CA GLY A 119 16.81 10.11 23.05
C GLY A 119 15.82 11.24 22.74
N LYS A 120 15.79 11.77 21.51
CA LYS A 120 14.98 12.96 21.13
C LYS A 120 13.55 12.65 20.69
N VAL A 121 13.16 11.38 20.61
CA VAL A 121 11.86 10.96 20.05
C VAL A 121 10.66 11.63 20.71
N ARG A 122 10.67 11.82 22.03
CA ARG A 122 9.55 12.46 22.75
C ARG A 122 9.32 13.91 22.29
N GLU A 123 10.38 14.64 22.00
CA GLU A 123 10.28 16.01 21.48
C GLU A 123 9.70 16.00 20.06
N TRP A 124 10.09 15.03 19.25
CA TRP A 124 9.65 14.88 17.87
C TRP A 124 8.18 14.52 17.73
N LEU A 125 7.68 13.68 18.64
CA LEU A 125 6.28 13.26 18.73
C LEU A 125 5.38 14.30 19.40
N LYS A 126 5.93 15.42 19.88
CA LYS A 126 5.13 16.45 20.51
C LYS A 126 4.10 16.97 19.50
N ASP A 127 2.84 16.97 19.92
CA ASP A 127 1.69 17.45 19.15
C ASP A 127 1.32 16.59 17.92
N VAL A 128 2.00 15.47 17.65
CA VAL A 128 1.65 14.57 16.55
C VAL A 128 0.34 13.83 16.84
N GLY A 129 -0.58 13.86 15.87
CA GLY A 129 -1.89 13.21 15.92
C GLY A 129 -3.04 14.12 16.37
N LYS A 130 -2.76 15.40 16.67
CA LYS A 130 -3.79 16.38 17.05
C LYS A 130 -4.62 16.85 15.85
N ASN A 131 -4.03 16.91 14.65
CA ASN A 131 -4.69 17.30 13.40
C ASN A 131 -4.92 16.09 12.48
N GLY A 132 -4.99 14.89 13.06
CA GLY A 132 -5.25 13.65 12.32
C GLY A 132 -4.03 13.13 11.55
N VAL A 133 -4.27 12.51 10.39
CA VAL A 133 -3.25 11.78 9.63
C VAL A 133 -2.12 12.68 9.11
N GLN A 134 -2.40 13.96 8.83
CA GLN A 134 -1.40 14.86 8.26
C GLN A 134 -0.21 15.07 9.21
N ASP A 135 -0.43 15.11 10.52
CA ASP A 135 0.68 15.24 11.48
C ASP A 135 1.67 14.06 11.39
N TRP A 136 1.17 12.85 11.09
CA TRP A 136 2.00 11.67 10.90
C TRP A 136 2.77 11.71 9.58
N VAL A 137 2.12 12.17 8.51
CA VAL A 137 2.74 12.41 7.21
C VAL A 137 3.87 13.44 7.34
N ASP A 138 3.59 14.56 8.00
CA ASP A 138 4.57 15.63 8.23
C ASP A 138 5.74 15.15 9.10
N LEU A 139 5.48 14.30 10.09
CA LEU A 139 6.52 13.66 10.89
C LEU A 139 7.45 12.81 10.01
N VAL A 140 6.90 11.98 9.12
CA VAL A 140 7.68 11.14 8.21
C VAL A 140 8.63 11.99 7.36
N TYR A 141 8.12 13.05 6.73
CA TYR A 141 8.97 13.94 5.93
C TYR A 141 10.03 14.66 6.76
N ARG A 142 9.70 15.11 7.98
CA ARG A 142 10.69 15.71 8.90
C ARG A 142 11.80 14.73 9.28
N VAL A 143 11.47 13.46 9.51
CA VAL A 143 12.45 12.41 9.86
C VAL A 143 13.41 12.16 8.70
N LEU A 144 12.89 12.10 7.47
CA LEU A 144 13.69 11.95 6.26
C LEU A 144 14.60 13.15 6.03
N ASP A 145 14.09 14.37 6.19
CA ASP A 145 14.88 15.59 6.06
C ASP A 145 16.03 15.63 7.08
N TYR A 146 15.78 15.19 8.30
CA TYR A 146 16.82 15.07 9.33
C TYR A 146 17.92 14.07 8.93
N ALA A 147 17.53 12.90 8.42
CA ALA A 147 18.48 11.90 7.94
C ALA A 147 19.35 12.43 6.78
N ARG A 148 18.71 13.08 5.79
CA ARG A 148 19.39 13.69 4.64
C ARG A 148 20.42 14.73 5.09
N ARG A 149 20.04 15.65 5.98
CA ARG A 149 20.95 16.68 6.53
C ARG A 149 22.14 16.07 7.27
N ARG A 150 21.92 14.99 8.01
CA ARG A 150 22.99 14.29 8.74
C ARG A 150 23.97 13.62 7.78
N SER A 151 23.48 12.97 6.73
CA SER A 151 24.32 12.36 5.69
C SER A 151 25.16 13.39 4.95
N SER A 152 24.57 14.53 4.57
CA SER A 152 25.31 15.65 3.95
C SER A 152 26.38 16.23 4.87
N SER A 153 26.07 16.42 6.16
CA SER A 153 27.06 16.91 7.14
C SER A 153 28.17 15.90 7.43
N ALA A 154 27.93 14.60 7.30
CA ALA A 154 28.95 13.57 7.46
C ALA A 154 29.88 13.53 6.23
N SER A 155 29.31 13.66 5.03
CA SER A 155 30.07 13.65 3.77
C SER A 155 30.92 14.91 3.57
N ALA A 156 30.56 16.05 4.17
CA ALA A 156 31.34 17.29 4.12
C ALA A 156 32.50 17.36 5.14
N ARG A 157 32.65 16.35 6.01
CA ARG A 157 33.71 16.27 7.05
C ARG A 157 34.80 15.24 6.72
N LEU A 158 34.68 14.56 5.58
CA LEU A 158 35.68 13.66 5.01
C LEU A 158 36.41 14.39 3.88
#